data_AF-A0A6C0NVN3-F1
#
_entry.id   AF-A0A6C0NVN3-F1
#
_cell.length_a   1.000
_cell.length_b   1.000
_cell.length_c   1.000
_cell.angle_alpha   90.00
_cell.angle_beta   90.00
_cell.angle_gamma   90.00
#
_symmetry.space_group_name_H-M   'P 1'
#
loop_
_entity.id
_entity.type
_entity.pdbx_description
1 polymer ?
#
loop_
_entity_poly.entity_id
_entity_poly.type
_entity_poly.pdbx_seq_one_letter_code
_entity_poly.pdbx_strand_id
1 'polypeptide(L)'
;MVSAAGAAFVALLGFAGGLGVGSALAALLIVLDIIPRLAQLTFAYRKSIWFETAVVSGAVFWSLADFLEWRMWLPKIFTMIVIGTFDGIFVGMLGAALTEVMNVLPILAKRVRLSRYLVSLVYAMVLGKVTGSLFDWLVFQYMDP
;
A
#
# COMPACT_ATOMS: atom_id res chain seq x y z
N MET A 1 -28.63 -14.01 23.77
CA MET A 1 -27.39 -13.87 24.56
C MET A 1 -26.25 -14.37 23.70
N VAL A 2 -25.33 -13.50 23.28
CA VAL A 2 -24.12 -13.94 22.58
C VAL A 2 -23.34 -14.80 23.58
N SER A 3 -23.08 -16.07 23.25
CA SER A 3 -22.27 -16.93 24.10
C SER A 3 -20.86 -16.33 24.21
N ALA A 4 -20.19 -16.46 25.36
CA ALA A 4 -18.82 -15.98 25.53
C ALA A 4 -17.87 -16.52 24.42
N ALA A 5 -18.14 -17.73 23.95
CA ALA A 5 -17.46 -18.33 22.79
C ALA A 5 -17.71 -17.56 21.48
N GLY A 6 -18.93 -17.10 21.22
CA GLY A 6 -19.26 -16.29 20.04
C GLY A 6 -18.56 -14.93 20.06
N ALA A 7 -18.51 -14.26 21.22
CA ALA A 7 -17.80 -12.99 21.38
C ALA A 7 -16.28 -13.16 21.17
N ALA A 8 -15.70 -14.23 21.71
CA ALA A 8 -14.29 -14.55 21.50
C ALA A 8 -13.97 -14.85 20.03
N PHE A 9 -14.86 -15.55 19.33
CA PHE A 9 -14.68 -15.85 17.91
C PHE A 9 -14.70 -14.60 17.03
N VAL A 10 -15.66 -13.69 17.26
CA VAL A 10 -15.73 -12.41 16.54
C VAL A 10 -14.51 -11.54 16.82
N ALA A 11 -14.04 -11.50 18.08
CA ALA A 11 -12.82 -10.77 18.44
C ALA A 11 -11.59 -11.33 17.72
N LEU A 12 -11.48 -12.66 17.60
CA LEU A 12 -10.36 -13.32 16.92
C LEU A 12 -10.40 -13.07 15.41
N LEU A 13 -11.59 -13.12 14.78
CA LEU A 13 -11.75 -12.75 13.38
C LEU A 13 -11.41 -11.28 13.11
N GLY A 14 -11.88 -10.36 13.96
CA GLY A 14 -11.54 -8.93 13.85
C GLY A 14 -10.03 -8.69 14.00
N PHE A 15 -9.39 -9.37 14.94
CA PHE A 15 -7.95 -9.28 15.14
C PHE A 15 -7.15 -9.85 13.95
N ALA A 16 -7.55 -11.02 13.43
CA ALA A 16 -6.92 -11.62 12.26
C ALA A 16 -7.07 -10.73 11.00
N GLY A 17 -8.26 -10.16 10.78
CA GLY A 17 -8.50 -9.21 9.69
C GLY A 17 -7.65 -7.94 9.84
N GLY A 18 -7.59 -7.37 11.05
CA GLY A 18 -6.76 -6.20 11.35
C GLY A 18 -5.27 -6.45 11.11
N LEU A 19 -4.75 -7.59 11.56
CA LEU A 19 -3.37 -8.00 11.28
C LEU A 19 -3.11 -8.20 9.79
N GLY A 20 -4.05 -8.81 9.06
CA GLY A 20 -3.96 -9.00 7.61
C GLY A 20 -3.87 -7.67 6.86
N VAL A 21 -4.80 -6.75 7.13
CA VAL A 21 -4.82 -5.43 6.45
C VAL A 21 -3.62 -4.57 6.87
N GLY A 22 -3.28 -4.54 8.16
CA GLY A 22 -2.14 -3.77 8.67
C GLY A 22 -0.81 -4.25 8.12
N SER A 23 -0.59 -5.56 8.04
CA SER A 23 0.62 -6.13 7.44
C SER A 23 0.70 -5.88 5.94
N ALA A 24 -0.43 -5.95 5.21
CA ALA A 24 -0.46 -5.61 3.78
C ALA A 24 -0.09 -4.15 3.52
N LEU A 25 -0.63 -3.21 4.32
CA LEU A 25 -0.27 -1.79 4.25
C LEU A 25 1.23 -1.59 4.50
N ALA A 26 1.75 -2.14 5.59
CA ALA A 26 3.17 -2.01 5.94
C ALA A 26 4.08 -2.61 4.87
N ALA A 27 3.75 -3.81 4.35
CA ALA A 27 4.49 -4.47 3.29
C ALA A 27 4.53 -3.62 2.02
N LEU A 28 3.40 -3.03 1.61
CA LEU A 28 3.34 -2.15 0.44
C LEU A 28 4.28 -0.96 0.58
N LEU A 29 4.23 -0.26 1.73
CA LEU A 29 5.03 0.95 1.95
C LEU A 29 6.53 0.66 2.04
N ILE A 30 6.91 -0.50 2.56
CA ILE A 30 8.31 -0.94 2.64
C ILE A 30 8.82 -1.39 1.27
N VAL A 31 8.07 -2.21 0.54
CA VAL A 31 8.49 -2.73 -0.78
C VAL A 31 8.65 -1.61 -1.82
N LEU A 32 7.82 -0.57 -1.71
CA LEU A 32 7.93 0.62 -2.56
C LEU A 32 8.95 1.66 -2.04
N ASP A 33 9.68 1.36 -0.97
CA ASP A 33 10.67 2.27 -0.37
C ASP A 33 10.10 3.67 -0.06
N ILE A 34 8.80 3.80 0.25
CA ILE A 34 8.15 5.08 0.54
C ILE A 34 8.75 5.72 1.80
N ILE A 35 8.93 4.94 2.87
CA ILE A 35 9.47 5.44 4.14
C ILE A 35 10.92 5.92 3.97
N PRO A 36 11.83 5.14 3.34
CA PRO A 36 13.16 5.64 2.98
C PRO A 36 13.11 6.92 2.15
N ARG A 37 12.29 6.96 1.09
CA ARG A 37 12.18 8.10 0.16
C ARG A 37 11.72 9.39 0.85
N LEU A 38 10.77 9.30 1.78
CA LEU A 38 10.37 10.42 2.66
C LEU A 38 11.52 10.92 3.53
N ALA A 39 12.29 10.00 4.13
CA ALA A 39 13.46 10.35 4.93
C ALA A 39 14.57 10.99 4.08
N GLN A 40 14.72 10.58 2.80
CA GLN A 40 15.65 11.19 1.86
C GLN A 40 15.25 12.63 1.52
N LEU A 41 13.99 12.83 1.13
CA LEU A 41 13.44 14.13 0.72
C LEU A 41 13.54 15.18 1.84
N THR A 42 13.44 14.74 3.09
CA THR A 42 13.56 15.60 4.28
C THR A 42 14.98 15.70 4.84
N PHE A 43 15.97 15.13 4.15
CA PHE A 43 17.38 15.05 4.58
C PHE A 43 17.56 14.44 5.99
N ALA A 44 16.64 13.57 6.41
CA ALA A 44 16.52 13.08 7.78
C ALA A 44 16.66 11.55 7.87
N TYR A 45 17.61 10.96 7.15
CA TYR A 45 17.92 9.52 7.18
C TYR A 45 18.09 8.95 8.58
N ARG A 46 18.77 9.69 9.46
CA ARG A 46 19.02 9.27 10.86
C ARG A 46 17.76 9.21 11.73
N LYS A 47 16.64 9.74 11.24
CA LYS A 47 15.32 9.73 11.89
C LYS A 47 14.28 8.91 11.11
N SER A 48 14.68 7.95 10.27
CA SER A 48 13.75 7.11 9.51
C SER A 48 12.70 6.41 10.39
N ILE A 49 13.06 6.01 11.61
CA ILE A 49 12.13 5.42 12.59
C ILE A 49 10.94 6.35 12.92
N TRP A 50 11.17 7.68 12.92
CA TRP A 50 10.11 8.65 13.20
C TRP A 50 9.07 8.67 12.07
N PHE A 51 9.50 8.52 10.82
CA PHE A 51 8.59 8.43 9.68
C PHE A 51 7.77 7.15 9.71
N GLU A 52 8.40 6.03 10.04
CA GLU A 52 7.69 4.76 10.22
C GLU A 52 6.63 4.86 11.31
N THR A 53 7.00 5.37 12.50
CA THR A 53 6.05 5.57 13.59
C THR A 53 4.97 6.59 13.25
N ALA A 54 5.28 7.63 12.48
CA ALA A 54 4.30 8.62 12.04
C ALA A 54 3.24 7.99 11.13
N VAL A 55 3.67 7.18 10.16
CA VAL A 55 2.78 6.43 9.26
C VAL A 55 1.89 5.47 10.04
N VAL A 56 2.48 4.68 10.96
CA VAL A 56 1.71 3.74 11.80
C VAL A 56 0.71 4.49 12.67
N SER A 57 1.13 5.57 13.33
CA SER A 57 0.25 6.39 14.17
C SER A 57 -0.88 7.04 13.37
N GLY A 58 -0.61 7.49 12.14
CA GLY A 58 -1.60 8.06 11.24
C GLY A 58 -2.63 7.02 10.79
N ALA A 59 -2.17 5.81 10.42
CA ALA A 59 -3.05 4.71 10.05
C ALA A 59 -3.96 4.30 11.22
N VAL A 60 -3.41 4.17 12.43
CA VAL A 60 -4.19 3.87 13.64
C VAL A 60 -5.18 5.00 13.93
N PHE A 61 -4.72 6.25 13.92
CA PHE A 61 -5.58 7.41 14.20
C PHE A 61 -6.75 7.52 13.22
N TRP A 62 -6.48 7.41 11.92
CA TRP A 62 -7.53 7.53 10.90
C TRP A 62 -8.48 6.32 10.90
N SER A 63 -7.97 5.12 11.19
CA SER A 63 -8.83 3.95 11.40
C SER A 63 -9.78 4.17 12.57
N LEU A 64 -9.27 4.65 13.72
CA LEU A 64 -10.11 4.98 14.86
C LEU A 64 -11.13 6.08 14.53
N ALA A 65 -10.71 7.13 13.82
CA ALA A 65 -11.60 8.21 13.42
C ALA A 65 -12.74 7.73 12.52
N ASP A 66 -12.47 6.78 11.61
CA ASP A 66 -13.47 6.14 10.76
C ASP A 66 -14.44 5.27 11.59
N PHE A 67 -13.93 4.44 12.51
CA PHE A 67 -14.75 3.63 13.42
C PHE A 67 -15.63 4.46 14.36
N LEU A 68 -15.16 5.64 14.78
CA LEU A 68 -15.90 6.56 15.65
C LEU A 68 -16.88 7.45 14.86
N GLU A 69 -17.02 7.25 13.54
CA GLU A 69 -17.76 8.10 12.62
C GLU A 69 -17.48 9.59 12.85
N TRP A 70 -16.21 9.94 13.01
CA TRP A 70 -15.83 11.30 13.39
C TRP A 70 -16.21 12.27 12.26
N ARG A 71 -17.28 13.04 12.48
CA ARG A 71 -17.72 14.09 11.56
C ARG A 71 -17.18 15.44 12.03
N MET A 72 -16.18 15.97 11.34
CA MET A 72 -15.71 17.33 11.56
C MET A 72 -16.48 18.32 10.67
N TRP A 73 -17.10 19.33 11.27
CA TRP A 73 -17.67 20.48 10.55
C TRP A 73 -16.57 21.52 10.26
N LEU A 74 -15.74 21.22 9.26
CA LEU A 74 -14.75 22.16 8.74
C LEU A 74 -15.24 22.88 7.47
N PRO A 75 -14.70 24.07 7.15
CA PRO A 75 -14.98 24.75 5.90
C PRO A 75 -14.55 23.88 4.70
N LYS A 76 -15.54 23.43 3.91
CA LYS A 76 -15.38 22.44 2.82
C LYS A 76 -14.22 22.76 1.88
N ILE A 77 -14.05 24.03 1.49
CA ILE A 77 -13.06 24.43 0.49
C ILE A 77 -11.63 24.24 0.99
N PHE A 78 -11.35 24.64 2.23
CA PHE A 78 -9.99 24.59 2.79
C PHE A 78 -9.59 23.15 3.06
N THR A 79 -10.51 22.35 3.63
CA THR A 79 -10.29 20.94 3.92
C THR A 79 -10.05 20.12 2.65
N MET A 80 -10.80 20.36 1.57
CA MET A 80 -10.60 19.67 0.30
C MET A 80 -9.23 19.97 -0.31
N ILE A 81 -8.80 21.24 -0.30
CA ILE A 81 -7.49 21.63 -0.86
C ILE A 81 -6.37 20.95 -0.07
N VAL A 82 -6.44 20.98 1.26
CA VAL A 82 -5.40 20.40 2.12
C VAL A 82 -5.35 18.87 1.94
N ILE A 83 -6.49 18.18 2.08
CA ILE A 83 -6.54 16.72 1.95
C ILE A 83 -6.16 16.29 0.54
N GLY A 84 -6.67 16.97 -0.49
CA GLY A 84 -6.34 16.67 -1.89
C GLY A 84 -4.87 16.89 -2.22
N THR A 85 -4.21 17.86 -1.59
CA THR A 85 -2.76 18.06 -1.75
C THR A 85 -1.98 16.92 -1.11
N PHE A 86 -2.35 16.49 0.10
CA PHE A 86 -1.70 15.35 0.75
C PHE A 86 -1.90 14.05 0.00
N ASP A 87 -3.12 13.80 -0.51
CA ASP A 87 -3.41 12.65 -1.35
C ASP A 87 -2.62 12.69 -2.66
N GLY A 88 -2.56 13.86 -3.32
CA GLY A 88 -1.74 14.06 -4.51
C GLY A 88 -0.24 13.82 -4.27
N ILE A 89 0.30 14.25 -3.13
CA ILE A 89 1.69 13.97 -2.74
C ILE A 89 1.89 12.47 -2.52
N PHE A 90 0.96 11.80 -1.84
CA PHE A 90 1.04 10.37 -1.56
C PHE A 90 0.96 9.54 -2.85
N VAL A 91 -0.04 9.79 -3.71
CA VAL A 91 -0.20 9.12 -5.01
C VAL A 91 0.98 9.42 -5.94
N GLY A 92 1.45 10.68 -5.95
CA GLY A 92 2.64 11.07 -6.71
C GLY A 92 3.89 10.33 -6.25
N MET A 93 4.06 10.13 -4.95
CA MET A 93 5.16 9.36 -4.39
C MET A 93 5.07 7.87 -4.74
N LEU A 94 3.87 7.27 -4.68
CA LEU A 94 3.63 5.89 -5.13
C LEU A 94 4.04 5.72 -6.61
N GLY A 95 3.62 6.65 -7.48
CA GLY A 95 3.99 6.63 -8.89
C GLY A 95 5.50 6.76 -9.13
N ALA A 96 6.15 7.66 -8.38
CA ALA A 96 7.60 7.83 -8.46
C ALA A 96 8.36 6.59 -7.95
N ALA A 97 7.89 5.97 -6.87
CA ALA A 97 8.46 4.73 -6.35
C ALA A 97 8.31 3.56 -7.34
N LEU A 98 7.15 3.44 -7.98
CA LEU A 98 6.91 2.44 -9.02
C LEU A 98 7.90 2.57 -10.19
N THR A 99 8.16 3.80 -10.65
CA THR A 99 9.14 4.02 -11.73
C THR A 99 10.58 3.76 -11.29
N GLU A 100 10.93 4.05 -10.04
CA GLU A 100 12.22 3.66 -9.45
C GLU A 100 12.39 2.14 -9.43
N VAL A 101 11.41 1.39 -8.91
CA VAL A 101 11.45 -0.09 -8.86
C VAL A 101 11.52 -0.68 -10.28
N MET A 102 10.77 -0.13 -11.23
CA MET A 102 10.87 -0.56 -12.64
C MET A 102 12.27 -0.34 -13.22
N ASN A 103 12.93 0.76 -12.85
CA ASN A 103 14.32 1.02 -13.26
C ASN A 103 15.33 0.08 -12.58
N VAL A 104 14.96 -0.57 -11.46
CA VAL A 104 15.79 -1.59 -10.81
C VAL A 104 15.75 -2.94 -11.53
N LEU A 105 14.66 -3.27 -12.26
CA LEU A 105 14.55 -4.53 -13.01
C LEU A 105 15.70 -4.76 -14.02
N PRO A 106 16.08 -3.79 -14.86
CA PRO A 106 17.27 -3.89 -15.72
C PRO A 106 18.56 -4.14 -14.94
N ILE A 107 18.72 -3.51 -13.78
CA ILE A 107 19.91 -3.62 -12.94
C ILE A 107 20.01 -5.05 -12.39
N LEU A 108 18.90 -5.60 -11.89
CA LEU A 108 18.81 -6.99 -11.43
C LEU A 108 19.14 -7.98 -12.55
N ALA A 109 18.54 -7.81 -13.74
CA ALA A 109 18.82 -8.68 -14.88
C ALA A 109 20.29 -8.65 -15.30
N LYS A 110 20.95 -7.48 -15.24
CA LYS A 110 22.39 -7.35 -15.49
C LYS A 110 23.22 -8.06 -14.41
N ARG A 111 22.84 -7.94 -13.13
CA ARG A 111 23.54 -8.62 -12.01
C ARG A 111 23.47 -10.14 -12.12
N VAL A 112 22.36 -10.71 -12.57
CA VAL A 112 22.17 -12.16 -12.76
C VAL A 112 22.73 -12.64 -14.13
N ARG A 113 23.44 -11.77 -14.87
CA ARG A 113 23.97 -12.04 -16.23
C ARG A 113 22.89 -12.42 -17.25
N LEU A 114 21.63 -12.08 -16.97
CA LEU A 114 20.48 -12.29 -17.85
C LEU A 114 20.20 -11.09 -18.77
N SER A 115 21.15 -10.16 -18.89
CA SER A 115 20.98 -8.93 -19.68
C SER A 115 20.57 -9.16 -21.14
N ARG A 116 20.95 -10.31 -21.73
CA ARG A 116 20.56 -10.68 -23.10
C ARG A 116 19.09 -11.11 -23.22
N TYR A 117 18.49 -11.53 -22.12
CA TYR A 117 17.09 -12.00 -22.03
C TYR A 117 16.17 -10.97 -21.38
N LEU A 118 16.61 -9.71 -21.26
CA LEU A 118 15.81 -8.63 -20.66
C LEU A 118 14.44 -8.49 -21.32
N VAL A 119 14.41 -8.53 -22.65
CA VAL A 119 13.17 -8.47 -23.43
C VAL A 119 12.25 -9.64 -23.08
N SER A 120 12.79 -10.86 -22.98
CA SER A 120 12.03 -12.05 -22.57
C SER A 120 11.50 -11.96 -21.14
N LEU A 121 12.26 -11.38 -20.21
CA LEU A 121 11.83 -11.15 -18.82
C LEU A 121 10.65 -10.16 -18.75
N VAL A 122 10.73 -9.07 -19.52
CA VAL A 122 9.64 -8.08 -19.62
C VAL A 122 8.40 -8.72 -20.24
N TYR A 123 8.54 -9.51 -21.31
CA TYR A 123 7.41 -10.26 -21.88
C TYR A 123 6.80 -11.25 -20.89
N ALA A 124 7.60 -11.97 -20.10
CA ALA A 124 7.09 -12.86 -19.06
C ALA A 124 6.30 -12.10 -17.98
N MET A 125 6.78 -10.91 -17.57
CA MET A 125 6.08 -10.05 -16.63
C MET A 125 4.75 -9.51 -17.18
N VAL A 126 4.75 -9.08 -18.45
CA VAL A 126 3.54 -8.62 -19.14
C VAL A 126 2.53 -9.77 -19.26
N LEU A 127 2.98 -10.96 -19.70
CA LEU A 127 2.11 -12.14 -19.77
C LEU A 127 1.53 -12.50 -18.39
N GLY A 128 2.34 -12.49 -17.34
CA GLY A 128 1.85 -12.71 -15.97
C GLY A 128 0.75 -11.73 -15.57
N LYS A 129 0.93 -10.43 -15.85
CA LYS A 129 -0.09 -9.41 -15.60
C LYS A 129 -1.35 -9.60 -16.45
N VAL A 130 -1.20 -9.90 -17.73
CA VAL A 130 -2.31 -10.13 -18.65
C VAL A 130 -3.11 -11.36 -18.24
N THR A 131 -2.44 -12.49 -17.99
CA THR A 131 -3.09 -13.73 -17.51
C THR A 131 -3.76 -13.52 -16.17
N GLY A 132 -3.14 -12.81 -15.23
CA GLY A 132 -3.76 -12.47 -13.95
C GLY A 132 -5.03 -11.61 -14.11
N SER A 133 -4.98 -10.59 -14.97
CA SER A 133 -6.15 -9.75 -15.27
C SER A 133 -7.25 -10.50 -16.00
N LEU A 134 -6.90 -11.40 -16.92
CA LEU A 134 -7.87 -12.28 -17.58
C LEU A 134 -8.52 -13.24 -16.58
N PHE A 135 -7.76 -13.76 -15.62
CA PHE A 135 -8.29 -14.65 -14.58
C PHE A 135 -9.25 -13.89 -13.65
N ASP A 136 -8.89 -12.68 -13.25
CA ASP A 136 -9.78 -11.80 -12.46
C ASP A 136 -11.11 -11.55 -13.20
N TRP A 137 -11.03 -11.16 -14.47
CA TRP A 137 -12.21 -10.86 -15.27
C TRP A 137 -13.09 -12.10 -15.55
N LEU A 138 -12.47 -13.23 -15.93
CA LEU A 138 -13.19 -14.41 -16.42
C LEU A 138 -13.66 -15.34 -15.30
N VAL A 139 -12.98 -15.36 -14.15
CA VAL A 139 -13.29 -16.29 -13.05
C VAL A 139 -13.92 -15.56 -11.88
N PHE A 140 -13.39 -14.42 -11.44
CA PHE A 140 -13.97 -13.72 -10.29
C PHE A 140 -15.17 -12.87 -10.71
N GLN A 141 -15.03 -12.01 -11.71
CA GLN A 141 -16.14 -11.11 -12.09
C GLN A 141 -17.28 -11.79 -12.86
N TYR A 142 -17.02 -12.87 -13.61
CA TYR A 142 -18.07 -13.58 -14.36
C TYR A 142 -18.80 -14.66 -13.53
N MET A 143 -18.18 -15.16 -12.45
CA MET A 143 -18.72 -16.25 -11.62
C MET A 143 -19.36 -15.74 -10.31
N ASP A 144 -19.62 -14.43 -10.21
CA ASP A 144 -20.43 -13.84 -9.15
C ASP A 144 -21.84 -13.53 -9.71
N PRO A 145 -22.91 -14.23 -9.29
CA PRO A 145 -24.30 -13.94 -9.70
C PRO A 145 -24.90 -12.72 -8.99
#